data_AF-A0A0M6XPM0-F1
#
_entry.id   AF-A0A0M6XPM0-F1
#
_cell.length_a   1.000
_cell.length_b   1.000
_cell.length_c   1.000
_cell.angle_alpha   90.00
_cell.angle_beta   90.00
_cell.angle_gamma   90.00
#
_symmetry.space_group_name_H-M   'P 1'
#
loop_
_entity.id
_entity.type
_entity.pdbx_description
1 polymer ?
#
loop_
_entity_poly.entity_id
_entity_poly.type
_entity_poly.pdbx_seq_one_letter_code
_entity_poly.pdbx_strand_id
1 'polypeptide(L)'
;MKKTLLTATTIGAAMMLAQPVLAQAAWDTDGDGALGAEEFVAGFGSMGTFANFDADGNGLLDATEWGSGLTEVGQYENMDLNGDGGVDEAEYNALLFNRYDADGSGTIDATELGTIEADMTPGGMLGG
;
A
#
# COMPACT_ATOMS: atom_id res chain seq x y z
N MET A 1 -18.50 -44.85 5.86
CA MET A 1 -17.28 -44.43 6.58
C MET A 1 -17.44 -42.96 6.94
N LYS A 2 -17.11 -42.61 8.17
CA LYS A 2 -17.40 -41.33 8.82
C LYS A 2 -16.39 -40.28 8.38
N LYS A 3 -16.86 -39.08 8.02
CA LYS A 3 -16.37 -37.77 8.47
C LYS A 3 -17.38 -36.69 8.04
N THR A 4 -18.38 -36.53 8.90
CA THR A 4 -19.19 -35.32 9.06
C THR A 4 -18.31 -34.18 9.57
N LEU A 5 -18.64 -32.91 9.24
CA LEU A 5 -18.82 -31.73 10.13
C LEU A 5 -18.57 -30.44 9.31
N LEU A 6 -19.62 -29.63 9.08
CA LEU A 6 -19.90 -28.31 9.71
C LEU A 6 -19.19 -27.16 8.96
N THR A 7 -19.76 -26.00 8.60
CA THR A 7 -21.06 -25.37 8.83
C THR A 7 -21.11 -24.15 7.91
N ALA A 8 -22.22 -23.94 7.22
CA ALA A 8 -22.57 -22.64 6.67
C ALA A 8 -22.85 -21.70 7.85
N THR A 9 -22.04 -20.65 8.03
CA THR A 9 -22.31 -19.60 9.00
C THR A 9 -22.85 -18.38 8.27
N THR A 10 -24.12 -18.13 8.55
CA THR A 10 -24.90 -16.91 8.33
C THR A 10 -24.10 -15.62 8.51
N ILE A 11 -24.10 -14.75 7.49
CA ILE A 11 -23.66 -13.35 7.60
C ILE A 11 -24.85 -12.53 8.13
N GLY A 12 -24.84 -12.21 9.43
CA GLY A 12 -25.87 -11.43 10.10
C GLY A 12 -25.26 -10.28 10.92
N ALA A 13 -25.28 -9.08 10.31
CA ALA A 13 -25.22 -7.71 10.85
C ALA A 13 -24.36 -7.37 12.10
N ALA A 14 -23.31 -6.58 11.87
CA ALA A 14 -22.86 -5.50 12.77
C ALA A 14 -22.13 -4.41 11.96
N MET A 15 -22.78 -3.27 11.72
CA MET A 15 -22.14 -2.02 11.31
C MET A 15 -21.34 -1.47 12.50
N MET A 16 -20.01 -1.63 12.54
CA MET A 16 -19.07 -0.82 13.35
C MET A 16 -17.61 -1.19 13.01
N LEU A 17 -16.94 -0.35 12.22
CA LEU A 17 -15.48 -0.14 12.09
C LEU A 17 -14.56 -1.36 11.87
N ALA A 18 -14.80 -2.17 10.83
CA ALA A 18 -13.77 -3.08 10.32
C ALA A 18 -13.42 -2.71 8.88
N GLN A 19 -12.49 -1.76 8.71
CA GLN A 19 -11.81 -1.57 7.43
C GLN A 19 -10.50 -2.35 7.25
N PRO A 20 -9.93 -3.12 8.23
CA PRO A 20 -8.63 -3.73 7.98
C PRO A 20 -8.63 -5.04 7.20
N VAL A 21 -9.80 -5.62 6.91
CA VAL A 21 -9.89 -6.96 6.31
C VAL A 21 -10.20 -6.92 4.82
N LEU A 22 -10.71 -5.79 4.30
CA LEU A 22 -11.11 -5.70 2.90
C LEU A 22 -9.97 -5.31 1.97
N ALA A 23 -9.01 -4.49 2.42
CA ALA A 23 -7.84 -4.10 1.62
C ALA A 23 -6.83 -5.25 1.50
N GLN A 24 -6.45 -5.88 2.62
CA GLN A 24 -5.61 -7.09 2.62
C GLN A 24 -6.21 -8.16 1.71
N ALA A 25 -7.47 -8.55 1.91
CA ALA A 25 -8.10 -9.63 1.14
C ALA A 25 -8.36 -9.30 -0.34
N ALA A 26 -8.28 -8.02 -0.73
CA ALA A 26 -8.41 -7.63 -2.14
C ALA A 26 -7.08 -7.67 -2.89
N TRP A 27 -5.94 -7.51 -2.19
CA TRP A 27 -4.61 -7.45 -2.79
C TRP A 27 -3.82 -8.76 -2.57
N ASP A 28 -4.04 -9.44 -1.44
CA ASP A 28 -3.54 -10.80 -1.12
C ASP A 28 -4.16 -11.81 -2.10
N THR A 29 -3.43 -12.04 -3.20
CA THR A 29 -3.88 -12.82 -4.35
C THR A 29 -3.55 -14.29 -4.16
N ASP A 30 -2.46 -14.60 -3.48
CA ASP A 30 -2.07 -15.99 -3.20
C ASP A 30 -2.70 -16.56 -1.92
N GLY A 31 -3.28 -15.71 -1.07
CA GLY A 31 -4.03 -16.09 0.13
C GLY A 31 -3.15 -16.53 1.28
N ASP A 32 -1.90 -16.09 1.33
CA ASP A 32 -0.97 -16.43 2.40
C ASP A 32 -1.17 -15.61 3.69
N GLY A 33 -2.00 -14.56 3.60
CA GLY A 33 -2.36 -13.69 4.72
C GLY A 33 -1.42 -12.51 4.94
N ALA A 34 -0.49 -12.26 4.03
CA ALA A 34 0.36 -11.07 3.97
C ALA A 34 0.27 -10.42 2.56
N LEU A 35 0.91 -9.27 2.34
CA LEU A 35 1.10 -8.73 0.99
C LEU A 35 2.57 -8.83 0.61
N GLY A 36 2.88 -9.60 -0.43
CA GLY A 36 4.17 -9.54 -1.09
C GLY A 36 4.38 -8.21 -1.81
N ALA A 37 5.62 -7.94 -2.22
CA ALA A 37 5.95 -6.73 -2.98
C ALA A 37 5.14 -6.62 -4.27
N GLU A 38 4.95 -7.72 -5.00
CA GLU A 38 4.17 -7.74 -6.24
C GLU A 38 2.69 -7.45 -6.00
N GLU A 39 2.11 -7.98 -4.93
CA GLU A 39 0.72 -7.78 -4.55
C GLU A 39 0.47 -6.35 -4.08
N PHE A 40 1.41 -5.82 -3.29
CA PHE A 40 1.41 -4.42 -2.88
C PHE A 40 1.51 -3.50 -4.09
N VAL A 41 2.47 -3.68 -4.99
CA VAL A 41 2.64 -2.84 -6.19
C VAL A 41 1.39 -2.90 -7.08
N ALA A 42 0.82 -4.09 -7.30
CA ALA A 42 -0.38 -4.24 -8.12
C ALA A 42 -1.62 -3.59 -7.50
N GLY A 43 -1.81 -3.77 -6.20
CA GLY A 43 -2.94 -3.21 -5.46
C GLY A 43 -2.83 -1.71 -5.27
N PHE A 44 -1.68 -1.27 -4.76
CA PHE A 44 -1.39 0.13 -4.43
C PHE A 44 -1.23 1.00 -5.69
N GLY A 45 -0.51 0.52 -6.72
CA GLY A 45 -0.38 1.25 -8.00
C GLY A 45 -1.75 1.50 -8.66
N SER A 46 -2.69 0.55 -8.53
CA SER A 46 -4.06 0.71 -9.04
C SER A 46 -4.86 1.82 -8.35
N MET A 47 -4.37 2.37 -7.24
CA MET A 47 -5.01 3.48 -6.55
C MET A 47 -4.73 4.84 -7.19
N GLY A 48 -3.73 4.92 -8.08
CA GLY A 48 -3.36 6.16 -8.75
C GLY A 48 -2.79 7.23 -7.82
N THR A 49 -2.23 6.82 -6.67
CA THR A 49 -1.57 7.74 -5.72
C THR A 49 -0.39 8.46 -6.38
N PHE A 50 0.40 7.75 -7.20
CA PHE A 50 1.49 8.34 -7.99
C PHE A 50 1.00 9.50 -8.88
N ALA A 51 -0.07 9.29 -9.64
CA ALA A 51 -0.62 10.28 -10.56
C ALA A 51 -1.21 11.53 -9.85
N ASN A 52 -1.43 11.48 -8.54
CA ASN A 52 -1.82 12.67 -7.77
C ASN A 52 -0.63 13.63 -7.55
N PHE A 53 0.60 13.14 -7.65
CA PHE A 53 1.82 13.90 -7.41
C PHE A 53 2.58 14.21 -8.72
N ASP A 54 2.43 13.38 -9.75
CA ASP A 54 2.95 13.64 -11.11
C ASP A 54 2.11 14.72 -11.80
N ALA A 55 2.47 15.97 -11.54
CA ALA A 55 1.68 17.15 -11.91
C ALA A 55 1.86 17.49 -13.40
N ASP A 56 3.03 17.21 -13.97
CA ASP A 56 3.29 17.43 -15.38
C ASP A 56 2.97 16.21 -16.27
N GLY A 57 2.73 15.04 -15.66
CA GLY A 57 2.30 13.81 -16.33
C GLY A 57 3.43 13.13 -17.11
N ASN A 58 4.69 13.35 -16.71
CA ASN A 58 5.85 12.82 -17.42
C ASN A 58 6.21 11.38 -16.99
N GLY A 59 5.56 10.84 -15.94
CA GLY A 59 5.80 9.49 -15.42
C GLY A 59 6.95 9.38 -14.42
N LEU A 60 7.52 10.51 -13.99
CA LEU A 60 8.57 10.64 -12.98
C LEU A 60 8.17 11.76 -12.02
N LEU A 61 8.35 11.52 -10.73
CA LEU A 61 8.24 12.57 -9.73
C LEU A 61 9.58 13.28 -9.62
N ASP A 62 9.62 14.56 -9.95
CA ASP A 62 10.81 15.39 -9.70
C ASP A 62 10.87 15.91 -8.25
N ALA A 63 11.98 16.55 -7.88
CA ALA A 63 12.14 17.09 -6.52
C ALA A 63 11.09 18.16 -6.14
N THR A 64 10.53 18.86 -7.12
CA THR A 64 9.48 19.88 -6.91
C THR A 64 8.15 19.21 -6.61
N GLU A 65 7.78 18.21 -7.40
CA GLU A 65 6.56 17.40 -7.23
C GLU A 65 6.61 16.64 -5.92
N TRP A 66 7.76 16.04 -5.62
CA TRP A 66 8.01 15.40 -4.33
C TRP A 66 7.85 16.39 -3.16
N GLY A 67 8.42 17.58 -3.28
CA GLY A 67 8.34 18.65 -2.27
C GLY A 67 6.92 19.17 -2.01
N SER A 68 5.97 18.89 -2.91
CA SER A 68 4.60 19.39 -2.81
C SER A 68 3.69 18.57 -1.88
N GLY A 69 4.07 17.32 -1.57
CA GLY A 69 3.25 16.45 -0.72
C GLY A 69 3.85 15.11 -0.28
N LEU A 70 5.07 14.78 -0.71
CA LEU A 70 5.73 13.49 -0.41
C LEU A 70 6.89 13.62 0.58
N THR A 71 7.16 14.82 1.10
CA THR A 71 8.23 15.03 2.09
C THR A 71 8.05 14.21 3.37
N GLU A 72 6.80 13.86 3.71
CA GLU A 72 6.48 13.00 4.86
C GLU A 72 6.74 11.51 4.56
N VAL A 73 6.67 11.09 3.30
CA VAL A 73 7.09 9.74 2.86
C VAL A 73 8.60 9.59 3.08
N GLY A 74 9.36 10.62 2.67
CA GLY A 74 10.76 10.81 3.01
C GLY A 74 11.45 11.83 2.11
N GLN A 75 12.77 11.83 2.11
CA GLN A 75 13.57 12.78 1.33
C GLN A 75 13.75 12.29 -0.11
N TYR A 76 13.52 13.16 -1.09
CA TYR A 76 13.65 12.86 -2.52
C TYR A 76 14.96 12.14 -2.87
N GLU A 77 16.09 12.58 -2.29
CA GLU A 77 17.41 12.02 -2.56
C GLU A 77 17.58 10.57 -2.08
N ASN A 78 16.71 10.11 -1.18
CA ASN A 78 16.68 8.72 -0.72
C ASN A 78 15.71 7.86 -1.55
N MET A 79 15.01 8.47 -2.50
CA MET A 79 13.87 7.88 -3.22
C MET A 79 14.21 7.68 -4.69
N ASP A 80 15.05 8.53 -5.28
CA ASP A 80 15.71 8.28 -6.57
C ASP A 80 16.82 7.22 -6.39
N LEU A 81 16.41 5.95 -6.37
CA LEU A 81 17.29 4.81 -6.05
C LEU A 81 18.29 4.53 -7.17
N ASN A 82 17.89 4.77 -8.42
CA ASN A 82 18.71 4.50 -9.59
C ASN A 82 19.59 5.71 -10.01
N GLY A 83 19.29 6.91 -9.49
CA GLY A 83 20.04 8.14 -9.72
C GLY A 83 19.82 8.76 -11.11
N ASP A 84 18.68 8.49 -11.75
CA ASP A 84 18.34 8.99 -13.09
C ASP A 84 17.72 10.40 -13.09
N GLY A 85 17.49 10.95 -11.90
CA GLY A 85 16.98 12.31 -11.73
C GLY A 85 15.46 12.39 -11.65
N GLY A 86 14.76 11.28 -11.41
CA GLY A 86 13.35 11.22 -11.07
C GLY A 86 13.05 10.04 -10.15
N VAL A 87 11.82 9.99 -9.61
CA VAL A 87 11.30 8.79 -8.96
C VAL A 87 10.16 8.26 -9.83
N ASP A 88 10.37 7.10 -10.46
CA ASP A 88 9.33 6.47 -11.26
C ASP A 88 8.27 5.77 -10.38
N GLU A 89 7.18 5.30 -10.99
CA GLU A 89 6.10 4.61 -10.26
C GLU A 89 6.59 3.32 -9.58
N ALA A 90 7.55 2.60 -10.17
CA ALA A 90 8.08 1.38 -9.60
C ALA A 90 8.93 1.66 -8.36
N GLU A 91 9.78 2.69 -8.42
CA GLU A 91 10.56 3.19 -7.29
C GLU A 91 9.64 3.70 -6.20
N TYR A 92 8.66 4.55 -6.53
CA TYR A 92 7.67 5.06 -5.58
C TYR A 92 6.95 3.93 -4.82
N ASN A 93 6.47 2.91 -5.54
CA ASN A 93 5.78 1.77 -4.91
C ASN A 93 6.73 0.92 -4.06
N ALA A 94 7.96 0.68 -4.52
CA ALA A 94 8.96 -0.08 -3.76
C ALA A 94 9.36 0.64 -2.46
N LEU A 95 9.43 1.97 -2.49
CA LEU A 95 9.76 2.79 -1.32
C LEU A 95 8.62 2.76 -0.29
N LEU A 96 7.38 2.85 -0.75
CA LEU A 96 6.22 2.72 0.13
C LEU A 96 6.15 1.32 0.73
N PHE A 97 6.39 0.28 -0.06
CA PHE A 97 6.49 -1.08 0.46
C PHE A 97 7.53 -1.17 1.58
N ASN A 98 8.76 -0.72 1.34
CA ASN A 98 9.84 -0.74 2.34
C ASN A 98 9.54 0.10 3.59
N ARG A 99 8.73 1.15 3.45
CA ARG A 99 8.29 1.97 4.59
C ARG A 99 7.28 1.23 5.46
N TYR A 100 6.39 0.45 4.86
CA TYR A 100 5.38 -0.31 5.58
C TYR A 100 5.90 -1.65 6.10
N ASP A 101 6.86 -2.28 5.41
CA ASP A 101 7.62 -3.45 5.86
C ASP A 101 8.64 -3.03 6.95
N ALA A 102 8.10 -2.67 8.10
CA ALA A 102 8.84 -2.10 9.22
C ALA A 102 9.78 -3.12 9.86
N ASP A 103 9.44 -4.42 9.79
CA ASP A 103 10.28 -5.50 10.31
C ASP A 103 11.26 -6.09 9.28
N GLY A 104 11.12 -5.72 8.00
CA GLY A 104 11.99 -6.15 6.91
C GLY A 104 11.81 -7.62 6.55
N SER A 105 10.62 -8.17 6.79
CA SER A 105 10.28 -9.55 6.47
C SER A 105 10.10 -9.79 4.97
N GLY A 106 9.96 -8.72 4.18
CA GLY A 106 9.66 -8.79 2.76
C GLY A 106 8.18 -9.04 2.47
N THR A 107 7.32 -8.89 3.47
CA THR A 107 5.86 -9.02 3.36
C THR A 107 5.18 -8.05 4.30
N ILE A 108 4.08 -7.41 3.88
CA ILE A 108 3.26 -6.59 4.78
C ILE A 108 2.28 -7.50 5.52
N ASP A 109 2.49 -7.65 6.83
CA ASP A 109 1.60 -8.44 7.66
C ASP A 109 0.41 -7.61 8.21
N ALA A 110 -0.50 -8.28 8.93
CA ALA A 110 -1.67 -7.63 9.52
C ALA A 110 -1.33 -6.55 10.58
N THR A 111 -0.13 -6.58 11.16
CA THR A 111 0.38 -5.54 12.07
C THR A 111 0.75 -4.29 11.30
N GLU A 112 1.42 -4.47 10.16
CA GLU A 112 1.93 -3.38 9.31
C GLU A 112 0.84 -2.74 8.46
N LEU A 113 -0.15 -3.52 8.01
CA LEU A 113 -1.30 -3.05 7.25
C LEU A 113 -2.08 -1.93 7.95
N GLY A 114 -2.14 -1.94 9.29
CA GLY A 114 -2.78 -0.88 10.05
C GLY A 114 -2.16 0.50 9.83
N THR A 115 -0.86 0.56 9.49
CA THR A 115 -0.15 1.80 9.16
C THR A 115 -0.55 2.29 7.77
N ILE A 116 -0.64 1.39 6.80
CA ILE A 116 -1.12 1.68 5.44
C ILE A 116 -2.52 2.29 5.50
N GLU A 117 -3.43 1.65 6.23
CA GLU A 117 -4.80 2.14 6.37
C GLU A 117 -4.87 3.53 6.98
N ALA A 118 -4.09 3.79 8.03
CA ALA A 118 -4.04 5.10 8.67
C ALA A 118 -3.60 6.18 7.67
N ASP A 119 -2.58 5.89 6.88
CA ASP A 119 -2.07 6.80 5.85
C ASP A 119 -3.04 6.97 4.67
N MET A 120 -3.92 5.99 4.42
CA MET A 120 -4.96 6.07 3.39
C MET A 120 -6.27 6.75 3.85
N THR A 121 -6.43 7.04 5.15
CA THR A 121 -7.62 7.78 5.62
C THR A 121 -7.56 9.26 5.25
N PRO A 122 -8.69 9.97 5.11
CA PRO A 122 -8.69 11.43 4.91
C PRO A 122 -7.95 12.14 6.05
N GLY A 123 -6.79 12.72 5.76
CA GLY A 123 -5.86 13.31 6.73
C GLY A 123 -4.60 12.46 7.02
N GLY A 124 -4.52 11.26 6.48
CA GLY A 124 -3.29 10.47 6.38
C GLY A 124 -2.44 10.90 5.18
N MET A 125 -1.19 10.44 5.14
CA MET A 125 -0.19 10.84 4.13
C MET A 125 -0.66 10.70 2.67
N LEU A 126 -1.50 9.70 2.40
CA LEU A 126 -1.99 9.33 1.07
C LEU A 126 -3.50 9.61 0.91
N GLY A 127 -4.15 10.10 1.96
CA GLY A 127 -5.56 10.46 1.95
C GLY A 127 -5.76 11.90 1.48
N GLY A 128 -6.29 12.04 0.26
CA GLY A 128 -6.69 13.34 -0.32
C GLY A 128 -7.79 14.08 0.44
#